data_AF-A0A965ESA7-F1
#
_entry.id   AF-A0A965ESA7-F1
#
_cell.length_a   1.000
_cell.length_b   1.000
_cell.length_c   1.000
_cell.angle_alpha   90.00
_cell.angle_beta   90.00
_cell.angle_gamma   90.00
#
_symmetry.space_group_name_H-M   'P 1'
#
loop_
_entity.id
_entity.type
_entity.pdbx_description
1 polymer ?
#
loop_
_entity_poly.entity_id
_entity_poly.type
_entity_poly.pdbx_seq_one_letter_code
_entity_poly.pdbx_strand_id
1 'polypeptide(L)' 'MLPPPVCVWLKRDLRVTDQAALATAVKRCRGGGVLAVFLYEPEILGQPEWHASHTAFQQEWHRDGIARC' A
#
# COMPACT_ATOMS: atom_id res chain seq x y z
N MET A 1 -15.79 -22.37 -4.95
CA MET A 1 -14.90 -21.62 -4.03
C MET A 1 -14.17 -20.58 -4.85
N LEU A 2 -14.12 -19.32 -4.40
CA LEU A 2 -13.29 -18.31 -5.06
C LEU A 2 -11.80 -18.58 -4.76
N PRO A 3 -10.88 -18.31 -5.70
CA PRO A 3 -9.45 -18.43 -5.45
C PRO A 3 -8.99 -17.42 -4.39
N PRO A 4 -7.87 -17.68 -3.70
CA PRO A 4 -7.34 -16.75 -2.71
C PRO A 4 -6.99 -15.40 -3.36
N PRO A 5 -7.16 -14.28 -2.62
CA PRO A 5 -6.84 -12.97 -3.14
C PRO A 5 -5.34 -12.82 -3.41
N VAL A 6 -5.00 -12.02 -4.41
CA VAL A 6 -3.61 -11.62 -4.65
C VAL A 6 -3.27 -10.47 -3.70
N CYS A 7 -2.30 -10.70 -2.82
CA CYS A 7 -1.81 -9.68 -1.89
C CYS A 7 -0.82 -8.73 -2.58
N VAL A 8 -1.00 -7.42 -2.39
CA VAL A 8 -0.11 -6.37 -2.90
C VAL A 8 0.39 -5.55 -1.71
N TRP A 9 1.69 -5.63 -1.45
CA TRP A 9 2.33 -4.82 -0.41
C TRP A 9 2.71 -3.44 -0.97
N LEU A 10 1.95 -2.42 -0.54
CA LEU A 10 2.26 -1.02 -0.75
C LEU A 10 3.33 -0.62 0.27
N LYS A 11 4.52 -0.24 -0.19
CA LYS A 11 5.66 0.09 0.70
C LYS A 11 5.82 1.59 0.93
N ARG A 12 5.66 2.38 -0.13
CA ARG A 12 5.89 3.84 -0.14
C ARG A 12 4.93 4.58 -1.06
N ASP A 13 4.45 3.88 -2.09
CA ASP A 13 3.43 4.38 -3.01
C ASP A 13 2.06 3.85 -2.58
N LEU A 14 1.22 4.75 -2.09
CA LEU A 14 -0.14 4.46 -1.62
C LEU A 14 -1.21 4.74 -2.69
N ARG A 15 -0.81 5.15 -3.90
CA ARG A 15 -1.75 5.43 -5.00
C ARG A 15 -2.39 4.14 -5.50
N VAL A 16 -3.68 4.20 -5.81
CA VAL A 16 -4.41 3.08 -6.46
C VAL A 16 -4.53 3.26 -7.97
N THR A 17 -4.38 4.49 -8.45
CA THR A 17 -4.38 4.85 -9.88
C THR A 17 -2.96 4.82 -10.42
N ASP A 18 -2.78 4.33 -11.65
CA ASP A 18 -1.48 4.21 -12.34
C ASP A 18 -0.44 3.40 -11.55
N GLN A 19 -0.89 2.39 -10.81
CA GLN A 19 -0.01 1.50 -10.05
C GLN A 19 0.11 0.13 -10.73
N ALA A 20 1.24 -0.10 -11.40
CA ALA A 20 1.60 -1.34 -12.07
C ALA A 20 1.45 -2.60 -11.20
N ALA A 21 1.77 -2.53 -9.90
CA ALA A 21 1.63 -3.67 -8.98
C ALA A 21 0.16 -4.08 -8.79
N LEU A 22 -0.73 -3.10 -8.61
CA LEU A 22 -2.18 -3.32 -8.48
C LEU A 22 -2.77 -3.79 -9.81
N ALA A 23 -2.39 -3.18 -10.93
CA ALA A 23 -2.83 -3.60 -12.27
C ALA A 23 -2.44 -5.07 -12.57
N THR A 24 -1.24 -5.48 -12.15
CA THR A 24 -0.78 -6.86 -12.29
C THR A 24 -1.57 -7.81 -11.39
N ALA A 25 -1.90 -7.40 -10.17
CA ALA A 25 -2.68 -8.21 -9.24
C ALA A 25 -4.12 -8.44 -9.74
N VAL A 26 -4.75 -7.42 -10.32
CA VAL A 26 -6.07 -7.54 -10.96
C VAL A 26 -6.05 -8.58 -12.08
N LYS A 27 -5.00 -8.59 -12.92
CA LYS A 27 -4.84 -9.61 -13.97
C LYS A 27 -4.64 -11.03 -13.41
N ARG A 28 -4.08 -11.15 -12.20
CA ARG A 28 -3.73 -12.43 -11.56
C ARG A 28 -4.82 -13.01 -10.67
N CYS A 29 -5.79 -12.21 -10.22
CA CYS A 29 -6.72 -12.61 -9.17
C CYS A 29 -7.75 -13.67 -9.57
N ARG A 30 -7.92 -13.94 -10.88
CA ARG A 30 -8.77 -15.03 -11.43
C ARG A 30 -10.16 -15.12 -10.80
N GLY A 31 -10.75 -13.97 -10.47
CA GLY A 31 -12.09 -13.87 -9.86
C GLY A 31 -12.13 -13.86 -8.33
N GLY A 32 -11.01 -14.05 -7.62
CA GLY A 32 -10.95 -14.01 -6.16
C GLY A 32 -10.98 -12.58 -5.59
N GLY A 33 -9.95 -11.79 -5.89
CA GLY A 33 -9.83 -10.40 -5.46
C GLY A 33 -8.38 -9.92 -5.31
N VAL A 34 -8.20 -8.64 -5.00
CA VAL A 34 -6.90 -8.03 -4.69
C VAL A 34 -6.95 -7.47 -3.27
N LEU A 35 -5.96 -7.82 -2.45
CA LEU A 35 -5.80 -7.29 -1.09
C LEU A 35 -4.58 -6.38 -1.07
N ALA A 36 -4.78 -5.06 -1.03
CA ALA A 36 -3.69 -4.10 -0.89
C ALA A 36 -3.39 -3.86 0.60
N VAL A 37 -2.13 -4.01 0.99
CA VAL A 37 -1.67 -3.90 2.38
C VAL A 37 -0.55 -2.87 2.45
N PHE A 38 -0.67 -1.92 3.36
CA PHE A 38 0.41 -1.05 3.81
C PHE A 38 0.73 -1.41 5.25
N LEU A 39 2.02 -1.59 5.57
CA LEU A 39 2.48 -1.89 6.93
C LEU A 39 3.00 -0.60 7.54
N TYR A 40 2.32 -0.13 8.58
CA TYR A 40 2.74 1.02 9.36
C TYR A 40 3.50 0.53 10.61
N GLU A 41 4.79 0.81 10.66
CA GLU A 41 5.70 0.35 11.71
C GLU A 41 6.28 1.57 12.46
N PRO A 42 5.54 2.17 13.41
CA PRO A 42 5.92 3.43 14.06
C PRO A 42 7.29 3.34 14.76
N GLU A 43 7.63 2.17 15.28
CA GLU A 43 8.91 1.89 15.94
C GLU A 43 10.11 1.97 14.97
N ILE A 44 9.93 1.59 13.70
CA ILE A 44 10.96 1.72 12.65
C ILE A 44 11.02 3.15 12.15
N LEU A 45 9.86 3.76 11.94
CA LEU A 45 9.71 5.12 11.42
C LEU A 45 10.24 6.19 12.40
N GLY A 46 10.34 5.88 13.68
CA GLY A 46 10.88 6.73 14.74
C GLY A 46 12.38 6.57 14.99
N GLN A 47 13.10 5.71 14.25
CA GLN A 47 14.53 5.50 14.47
C GLN A 47 15.38 6.72 14.03
N PRO A 48 16.47 7.05 14.74
CA PRO A 48 17.35 8.18 14.42
C PRO A 48 17.92 8.15 13.00
N GLU A 49 18.14 6.95 12.47
CA GLU A 49 18.68 6.69 11.13
C GLU A 49 17.61 6.85 10.03
N TRP A 50 16.34 6.93 10.43
CA TRP A 50 15.22 7.13 9.51
C TRP A 50 14.99 8.62 9.27
N HIS A 51 15.35 9.11 8.08
CA HIS A 51 15.19 10.51 7.74
C HIS A 51 13.69 10.91 7.72
N ALA A 52 13.31 11.93 8.49
CA ALA A 52 11.91 12.33 8.69
C ALA A 52 11.15 12.72 7.40
N SER A 53 11.88 13.05 6.33
CA SER A 53 11.31 13.28 4.99
C SER A 53 10.70 12.02 4.36
N HIS A 54 11.11 10.81 4.78
CA HIS A 54 10.51 9.55 4.35
C HIS A 54 9.15 9.27 5.01
N THR A 55 8.89 9.86 6.17
CA THR A 55 7.66 9.67 6.97
C THR A 55 6.62 10.76 6.77
N ALA A 56 7.03 12.00 6.49
CA ALA A 56 6.13 13.14 6.36
C ALA A 56 5.06 12.92 5.26
N PHE A 57 5.45 12.34 4.13
CA PHE A 57 4.52 12.00 3.05
C PHE A 57 3.57 10.86 3.45
N GLN A 58 4.04 9.84 4.18
CA GLN A 58 3.20 8.70 4.56
C GLN A 58 2.10 9.09 5.57
N GLN A 59 2.41 10.01 6.49
CA GLN A 59 1.47 10.53 7.49
C GLN A 59 0.29 11.29 6.85
N GLU A 60 0.55 12.06 5.79
CA GLU A 60 -0.48 12.86 5.11
C GLU A 60 -1.51 11.99 4.38
N TRP A 61 -1.08 10.89 3.77
CA TRP A 61 -1.98 9.92 3.11
C TRP A 61 -2.74 9.04 4.11
N HIS A 62 -2.14 8.74 5.27
CA HIS A 62 -2.81 7.95 6.30
C HIS A 62 -4.03 8.69 6.88
N ARG A 63 -3.98 10.03 6.93
CA ARG A 63 -5.07 10.88 7.45
C ARG A 63 -6.20 11.10 6.45
N ASP A 64 -5.88 11.22 5.16
CA ASP A 64 -6.85 11.52 4.10
C ASP A 64 -7.39 10.27 3.37
N GLY A 65 -6.71 9.12 3.55
CA GLY A 65 -7.18 7.80 3.14
C GLY A 65 -6.92 7.44 1.66
N ILE A 66 -6.74 6.14 1.41
CA ILE A 66 -6.69 5.53 0.06
C ILE A 66 -7.99 5.80 -0.75
N ALA A 67 -9.07 6.25 -0.09
CA ALA A 67 -10.40 6.46 -0.66
C ALA A 67 -10.55 7.72 -1.54
N ARG A 68 -9.53 8.59 -1.63
CA ARG A 68 -9.60 9.84 -2.40
C ARG A 68 -9.01 9.77 -3.82
N CYS A 69 -8.55 8.58 -4.23
CA CYS A 69 -8.11 8.31 -5.61
C CYS A 69 -9.26 7.94 -6.53
#